data_AF-A0A562UVW2-F1
#
_entry.id   AF-A0A562UVW2-F1
#
_cell.length_a   1.000
_cell.length_b   1.000
_cell.length_c   1.000
_cell.angle_alpha   90.00
_cell.angle_beta   90.00
_cell.angle_gamma   90.00
#
_symmetry.space_group_name_H-M   'P 1'
#
loop_
_entity.id
_entity.type
_entity.pdbx_description
1 polymer ?
#
loop_
_entity_poly.entity_id
_entity_poly.type
_entity_poly.pdbx_seq_one_letter_code
_entity_poly.pdbx_strand_id
1 'polypeptide(L)' 'MTLDELKEALRAILAIEEQGEIDWCSVEAMCHHVIEELAPKSEPEYPHDMVYRFLDDPDVRQKDTRYADRQRKRLRAWLS' A
#
# COMPACT_ATOMS: atom_id res chain seq x y z
N MET A 1 -12.20 8.54 0.40
CA MET A 1 -11.39 8.21 -0.79
C MET A 1 -12.17 7.63 -1.99
N THR A 2 -11.90 8.09 -3.22
CA THR A 2 -12.30 7.49 -4.52
C THR A 2 -11.30 6.43 -4.98
N LEU A 3 -11.60 5.67 -6.04
CA LEU A 3 -10.67 4.68 -6.59
C LEU A 3 -9.38 5.33 -7.14
N ASP A 4 -9.50 6.49 -7.80
CA ASP A 4 -8.34 7.19 -8.35
C ASP A 4 -7.46 7.77 -7.24
N GLU A 5 -8.07 8.35 -6.20
CA GLU A 5 -7.35 8.80 -5.00
C GLU A 5 -6.59 7.64 -4.32
N LEU A 6 -7.21 6.45 -4.24
CA LEU A 6 -6.55 5.25 -3.71
C LEU A 6 -5.36 4.82 -4.56
N LYS A 7 -5.52 4.82 -5.89
CA LYS A 7 -4.42 4.46 -6.80
C LYS A 7 -3.25 5.43 -6.67
N GLU A 8 -3.51 6.73 -6.57
CA GLU A 8 -2.47 7.73 -6.37
C GLU A 8 -1.77 7.57 -5.02
N ALA A 9 -2.52 7.34 -3.94
CA ALA A 9 -1.93 7.09 -2.63
C ALA A 9 -1.03 5.84 -2.62
N LEU A 10 -1.47 4.75 -3.25
CA LEU A 10 -0.70 3.51 -3.36
C LEU A 10 0.55 3.68 -4.24
N ARG A 11 0.48 4.48 -5.31
CA ARG A 11 1.66 4.85 -6.11
C ARG A 11 2.68 5.64 -5.29
N ALA A 12 2.22 6.58 -4.45
CA ALA A 12 3.09 7.37 -3.58
C ALA A 12 3.82 6.49 -2.55
N ILE A 13 3.12 5.57 -1.89
CA ILE A 13 3.73 4.60 -0.96
C ILE A 13 4.77 3.74 -1.68
N LEU A 14 4.39 3.18 -2.84
CA LEU A 14 5.27 2.34 -3.64
C LEU A 14 6.54 3.09 -4.09
N ALA A 15 6.42 4.36 -4.47
CA ALA A 15 7.55 5.19 -4.89
C ALA A 15 8.54 5.46 -3.74
N ILE A 16 8.10 5.43 -2.47
CA ILE A 16 9.00 5.53 -1.31
C ILE A 16 9.68 4.18 -1.07
N GLU A 17 8.93 3.08 -1.10
CA GLU A 17 9.50 1.74 -0.89
C GLU A 17 10.51 1.33 -1.98
N GLU A 18 10.49 1.96 -3.15
CA GLU A 18 11.42 1.69 -4.25
C GLU A 18 12.70 2.54 -4.20
N GLN A 19 12.84 3.40 -3.20
CA GLN A 19 14.06 4.18 -2.97
C GLN A 19 15.16 3.32 -2.34
N GLY A 20 16.41 3.77 -2.47
CA GLY A 20 17.58 3.05 -1.95
C GLY A 20 17.65 3.01 -0.42
N GLU A 21 17.11 4.02 0.26
CA GLU A 21 16.96 4.08 1.71
C GLU A 21 15.48 4.36 2.01
N ILE A 22 14.77 3.34 2.49
CA ILE A 22 13.32 3.40 2.70
C ILE A 22 13.04 4.00 4.09
N ASP A 23 12.33 5.13 4.11
CA ASP A 23 11.75 5.68 5.34
C ASP A 23 10.49 4.91 5.74
N TRP A 24 10.69 3.83 6.49
CA TRP A 24 9.61 2.97 6.96
C TRP A 24 8.62 3.66 7.90
N CYS A 25 9.06 4.68 8.65
CA CYS A 25 8.15 5.47 9.49
C CYS A 25 7.15 6.24 8.63
N SER A 26 7.62 6.86 7.55
CA SER A 26 6.74 7.53 6.58
C SER A 26 5.83 6.55 5.85
N VAL A 27 6.34 5.39 5.44
CA VAL A 27 5.53 4.33 4.80
C VAL A 27 4.39 3.88 5.71
N GLU A 28 4.69 3.59 6.99
CA GLU A 28 3.69 3.16 7.98
C GLU A 28 2.63 4.25 8.21
N ALA A 29 3.05 5.51 8.41
CA ALA A 29 2.13 6.63 8.59
C ALA A 29 1.20 6.83 7.37
N MET A 30 1.73 6.71 6.16
CA MET A 30 0.93 6.79 4.93
C MET A 30 -0.03 5.62 4.81
N CYS A 31 0.39 4.40 5.15
CA CYS A 31 -0.48 3.23 5.12
C CYS A 31 -1.67 3.38 6.08
N HIS A 32 -1.40 3.78 7.33
CA HIS A 32 -2.45 4.04 8.32
C HIS A 32 -3.42 5.12 7.85
N HIS A 33 -2.91 6.23 7.31
CA HIS A 33 -3.77 7.30 6.79
C HIS A 33 -4.70 6.80 5.67
N VAL A 34 -4.19 5.98 4.75
CA VAL A 34 -5.02 5.40 3.68
C VAL A 34 -6.08 4.46 4.25
N ILE A 35 -5.74 3.62 5.24
CA ILE A 35 -6.70 2.71 5.90
C ILE A 35 -7.84 3.50 6.56
N GLU A 36 -7.52 4.58 7.30
CA GLU A 36 -8.52 5.44 7.95
C GLU A 36 -9.50 6.05 6.94
N GLU A 37 -8.99 6.52 5.80
CA GLU A 37 -9.79 7.09 4.72
C GLU A 37 -10.63 6.07 3.93
N LEU A 38 -10.26 4.77 4.01
CA LEU A 38 -11.02 3.66 3.42
C LEU A 38 -12.14 3.15 4.34
N ALA A 39 -12.02 3.34 5.66
CA ALA A 39 -12.91 2.81 6.69
C ALA A 39 -14.43 3.15 6.60
N PRO A 40 -14.94 4.12 5.81
CA PRO A 40 -16.38 4.39 5.78
C PRO A 40 -17.20 3.77 4.63
N LYS A 41 -16.68 2.89 3.77
CA LYS A 41 -17.41 2.43 2.57
C LYS A 41 -17.85 0.96 2.60
N SER A 42 -19.09 0.71 2.18
CA SER A 42 -19.61 -0.61 1.77
C SER A 42 -18.76 -1.23 0.66
N GLU A 43 -18.83 -2.56 0.51
CA GLU A 43 -17.98 -3.41 -0.36
C GLU A 43 -17.25 -2.66 -1.49
N PRO A 44 -15.91 -2.57 -1.43
CA PRO A 44 -15.15 -1.73 -2.35
C PRO A 44 -15.09 -2.30 -3.77
N GLU A 45 -15.07 -1.42 -4.77
CA GLU A 45 -14.88 -1.74 -6.19
C GLU A 45 -13.42 -2.13 -6.55
N TYR A 46 -12.57 -2.36 -5.56
CA TYR A 46 -11.17 -2.73 -5.71
C TYR A 46 -10.89 -4.07 -5.03
N PRO A 47 -9.80 -4.78 -5.40
CA PRO A 47 -9.39 -6.02 -4.75
C PRO A 47 -8.93 -5.77 -3.30
N HIS A 48 -9.90 -5.68 -2.38
CA HIS A 48 -9.69 -5.27 -1.00
C HIS A 48 -8.65 -6.12 -0.26
N ASP A 49 -8.69 -7.44 -0.41
CA ASP A 49 -7.71 -8.34 0.21
C ASP A 49 -6.26 -8.02 -0.16
N MET A 50 -6.02 -7.57 -1.39
CA MET A 50 -4.68 -7.19 -1.84
C MET A 50 -4.29 -5.83 -1.28
N VAL A 51 -5.20 -4.85 -1.36
CA VAL A 51 -4.96 -3.47 -0.92
C VAL A 51 -4.77 -3.41 0.58
N TYR A 52 -5.68 -3.99 1.37
CA TYR A 52 -5.57 -4.02 2.83
C TYR A 52 -4.34 -4.79 3.28
N ARG A 53 -4.01 -5.94 2.67
CA ARG A 53 -2.78 -6.65 3.00
C ARG A 53 -1.52 -5.83 2.71
N PHE A 54 -1.51 -5.05 1.62
CA PHE A 54 -0.42 -4.13 1.36
C PHE A 54 -0.38 -2.99 2.39
N LEU A 55 -1.51 -2.47 2.84
CA LEU A 55 -1.54 -1.37 3.81
C LEU A 55 -1.28 -1.81 5.25
N ASP A 56 -1.69 -3.01 5.65
CA ASP A 56 -1.60 -3.52 7.03
C ASP A 56 -0.22 -4.10 7.38
N ASP A 57 0.58 -4.47 6.36
CA ASP A 57 1.84 -5.20 6.57
C ASP A 57 3.14 -4.38 6.31
N PRO A 58 3.26 -3.06 6.62
CA PRO A 58 4.50 -2.34 6.37
C PRO A 58 5.65 -2.89 7.23
N ASP A 59 5.38 -3.34 8.44
CA ASP A 59 6.38 -3.95 9.33
C ASP A 59 6.87 -5.31 8.82
N VAL A 60 6.00 -6.12 8.19
CA VAL A 60 6.39 -7.39 7.56
C VAL A 60 7.22 -7.12 6.31
N ARG A 61 6.83 -6.14 5.48
CA ARG A 61 7.62 -5.73 4.31
C ARG A 61 9.01 -5.21 4.70
N GLN A 62 9.12 -4.52 5.84
CA GLN A 62 10.40 -4.10 6.39
C GLN A 62 11.31 -5.29 6.74
N LYS A 63 10.74 -6.34 7.33
CA LYS A 63 11.49 -7.50 7.87
C LYS A 63 11.77 -8.59 6.83
N ASP A 64 10.91 -8.74 5.82
CA ASP A 64 11.01 -9.78 4.78
C ASP A 64 11.03 -9.15 3.37
N THR A 65 12.24 -9.04 2.81
CA THR A 65 12.44 -8.49 1.47
C THR A 65 11.74 -9.31 0.37
N ARG A 66 11.65 -10.64 0.51
CA ARG A 66 10.96 -11.50 -0.48
C ARG A 66 9.45 -11.31 -0.42
N TYR A 67 8.92 -11.06 0.76
CA TYR A 67 7.53 -10.66 0.93
C TYR A 67 7.28 -9.28 0.31
N ALA A 68 8.12 -8.29 0.63
CA ALA A 68 8.04 -6.95 0.07
C ALA A 68 8.06 -6.96 -1.46
N ASP A 69 8.97 -7.70 -2.09
CA ASP A 69 9.06 -7.81 -3.55
C ASP A 69 7.79 -8.38 -4.18
N ARG A 70 7.20 -9.41 -3.56
CA ARG A 70 5.94 -10.00 -4.03
C ARG A 70 4.78 -9.02 -3.92
N GLN A 71 4.69 -8.30 -2.80
CA GLN A 71 3.65 -7.30 -2.56
C GLN A 71 3.78 -6.13 -3.54
N ARG A 72 4.98 -5.55 -3.70
CA ARG A 72 5.26 -4.47 -4.66
C ARG A 72 4.93 -4.89 -6.09
N LYS A 73 5.34 -6.10 -6.52
CA LYS A 73 5.04 -6.62 -7.86
C LYS A 73 3.53 -6.78 -8.09
N ARG A 74 2.81 -7.32 -7.10
CA ARG A 74 1.37 -7.53 -7.18
C ARG A 74 0.62 -6.19 -7.26
N LEU A 75 1.02 -5.22 -6.43
CA LEU A 75 0.45 -3.88 -6.42
C LEU A 75 0.69 -3.16 -7.76
N ARG A 76 1.92 -3.18 -8.30
CA ARG A 76 2.23 -2.62 -9.63
C ARG A 76 1.34 -3.18 -10.73
N ALA A 77 1.12 -4.49 -10.74
CA ALA A 77 0.32 -5.14 -11.76
C ALA A 77 -1.14 -4.66 -11.76
N TRP A 78 -1.67 -4.26 -10.60
CA TRP A 78 -3.02 -3.71 -10.47
C TRP A 78 -3.09 -2.20 -10.74
N LEU A 79 -2.00 -1.47 -10.49
CA LEU A 79 -1.88 -0.04 -10.76
C LEU A 79 -1.57 0.30 -12.24
N SER A 80 -1.26 -0.71 -13.06
CA SER A 80 -1.05 -0.61 -14.51
C SER A 80 -2.37 -0.49 -15.25
#